data_AF-A0AAE1ATU2-F1
#
_entry.id   AF-A0AAE1ATU2-F1
#
_cell.length_a   1.000
_cell.length_b   1.000
_cell.length_c   1.000
_cell.angle_alpha   90.00
_cell.angle_beta   90.00
_cell.angle_gamma   90.00
#
_symmetry.space_group_name_H-M   'P 1'
#
loop_
_entity.id
_entity.type
_entity.pdbx_description
1 polymer ?
#
loop_
_entity_poly.entity_id
_entity_poly.type
_entity_poly.pdbx_seq_one_letter_code
_entity_poly.pdbx_strand_id
1 'polypeptide(L)'
;AHFAVVNNPSRQPLPINQAFKRALQMLAAGFFLPGSVGITDPCEQGTIRVHTVMTLEQQDQVCFTSQTLLRVLSHGGYKQILGMEGNASIATEMSVWEGVMVTPSDKAYEKPVEKKEDQEEEMDDELDGESS
;
A
#
# COMPACT_ATOMS: atom_id res chain seq x y z
N ALA A 1 0.77 14.85 3.69
CA ALA A 1 0.04 15.89 4.43
C ALA A 1 -0.37 17.07 3.55
N HIS A 2 0.58 17.84 2.99
CA HIS A 2 0.29 19.02 2.15
C HIS A 2 -0.78 18.76 1.08
N PHE A 3 -0.62 17.70 0.28
CA PHE A 3 -1.58 17.31 -0.77
C PHE A 3 -3.02 17.14 -0.25
N ALA A 4 -3.21 16.50 0.91
CA ALA A 4 -4.53 16.28 1.48
C ALA A 4 -5.21 17.60 1.89
N VAL A 5 -4.43 18.58 2.35
CA VAL A 5 -4.95 19.87 2.82
C VAL A 5 -5.23 20.81 1.65
N VAL A 6 -4.25 21.01 0.76
CA VAL A 6 -4.30 22.12 -0.20
C VAL A 6 -4.71 21.73 -1.62
N ASN A 7 -4.49 20.47 -2.03
CA ASN A 7 -4.79 20.06 -3.39
C ASN A 7 -6.27 19.69 -3.51
N ASN A 8 -7.16 20.67 -3.52
CA ASN A 8 -8.59 20.47 -3.62
C ASN A 8 -9.24 21.57 -4.49
N PRO A 9 -10.44 21.34 -5.07
CA PRO A 9 -11.05 22.28 -6.02
C PRO A 9 -11.30 23.69 -5.46
N SER A 10 -11.56 23.81 -4.15
CA SER A 10 -11.83 25.10 -3.52
C SER A 10 -10.58 26.00 -3.40
N ARG A 11 -9.38 25.41 -3.56
CA ARG A 11 -8.08 26.08 -3.35
C ARG A 11 -7.93 26.75 -1.98
N GLN A 12 -8.80 26.43 -1.03
CA GLN A 12 -8.68 26.81 0.37
C GLN A 12 -8.21 25.60 1.18
N PRO A 13 -7.39 25.80 2.23
CA PRO A 13 -6.98 24.71 3.11
C PRO A 13 -8.20 24.00 3.73
N LEU A 14 -8.24 22.68 3.60
CA LEU A 14 -9.27 21.89 4.28
C LEU A 14 -9.09 21.93 5.81
N PRO A 15 -10.19 21.93 6.59
CA PRO A 15 -10.12 21.70 8.03
C PRO A 15 -9.39 20.40 8.37
N ILE A 16 -8.67 20.39 9.50
CA ILE A 16 -7.77 19.29 9.88
C ILE A 16 -8.47 17.92 9.93
N ASN A 17 -9.70 17.87 10.45
CA ASN A 17 -10.50 16.65 10.51
C ASN A 17 -10.83 16.10 9.11
N GLN A 18 -11.14 16.99 8.16
CA GLN A 18 -11.40 16.60 6.77
C GLN A 18 -10.12 16.18 6.06
N ALA A 19 -9.03 16.93 6.24
CA ALA A 19 -7.73 16.60 5.64
C ALA A 19 -7.17 15.26 6.16
N PHE A 20 -7.35 14.97 7.45
CA PHE A 20 -6.95 13.69 8.05
C PHE A 20 -7.73 12.52 7.46
N LYS A 21 -9.07 12.61 7.44
CA LYS A 21 -9.92 11.61 6.79
C LYS A 21 -9.55 11.42 5.32
N ARG A 22 -9.30 12.52 4.61
CA ARG A 22 -8.90 12.51 3.20
C ARG A 22 -7.55 11.81 2.98
N ALA A 23 -6.58 12.01 3.87
CA ALA A 23 -5.30 11.31 3.79
C ALA A 23 -5.50 9.78 3.83
N LEU A 24 -6.32 9.28 4.75
CA LEU A 24 -6.69 7.86 4.82
C LEU A 24 -7.46 7.41 3.57
N GLN A 25 -8.40 8.20 3.07
CA GLN A 25 -9.15 7.89 1.84
C GLN A 25 -8.25 7.73 0.62
N MET A 26 -7.29 8.63 0.42
CA MET A 26 -6.37 8.53 -0.71
C MET A 26 -5.49 7.28 -0.60
N LEU A 27 -4.90 7.03 0.57
CA LEU A 27 -4.08 5.84 0.79
C LEU A 27 -4.89 4.55 0.60
N ALA A 28 -6.10 4.49 1.15
CA ALA A 28 -7.02 3.35 1.02
C ALA A 28 -7.46 3.11 -0.44
N ALA A 29 -7.55 4.17 -1.25
CA ALA A 29 -7.86 4.11 -2.67
C ALA A 29 -6.64 3.74 -3.55
N GLY A 30 -5.51 3.37 -2.94
CA GLY A 30 -4.32 2.91 -3.66
C GLY A 30 -3.44 4.02 -4.20
N PHE A 31 -3.45 5.21 -3.59
CA PHE A 31 -2.66 6.35 -4.07
C PHE A 31 -1.14 6.07 -4.15
N PHE A 32 -0.64 5.09 -3.39
CA PHE A 32 0.76 4.62 -3.43
C PHE A 32 0.94 3.20 -3.96
N LEU A 33 -0.08 2.63 -4.63
CA LEU A 33 0.03 1.32 -5.27
C LEU A 33 0.64 1.42 -6.68
N PRO A 34 1.14 0.30 -7.23
CA PRO A 34 1.59 0.23 -8.62
C PRO A 34 0.51 0.72 -9.60
N GLY A 35 0.93 1.46 -10.63
CA GLY A 35 0.02 2.11 -11.58
C GLY A 35 -0.52 3.47 -11.13
N SER A 36 -0.41 3.84 -9.84
CA SER A 36 -0.79 5.17 -9.38
C SER A 36 0.23 6.24 -9.82
N VAL A 37 -0.27 7.43 -10.17
CA VAL A 37 0.57 8.62 -10.35
C VAL A 37 1.20 9.09 -9.03
N GLY A 38 0.54 8.79 -7.90
CA GLY A 38 0.99 9.16 -6.56
C GLY A 38 1.31 10.65 -6.42
N ILE A 39 2.40 10.94 -5.70
CA ILE A 39 2.94 12.30 -5.56
C ILE A 39 4.27 12.34 -6.32
N THR A 40 4.38 13.29 -7.24
CA THR A 40 5.66 13.65 -7.86
C THR A 40 6.51 14.41 -6.86
N ASP A 41 7.78 14.04 -6.72
CA ASP A 41 8.73 14.76 -5.89
C ASP A 41 8.95 16.18 -6.45
N PRO A 42 8.64 17.24 -5.69
CA PRO A 42 8.79 18.62 -6.16
C PRO A 42 10.25 19.10 -6.14
N CYS A 43 11.17 18.35 -5.53
CA CYS A 43 12.58 18.71 -5.36
C CYS A 43 13.50 17.99 -6.35
N GLU A 44 13.00 16.97 -7.04
CA GLU A 44 13.77 16.19 -8.03
C GLU A 44 13.48 16.65 -9.46
N GLN A 45 14.48 16.51 -10.34
CA GLN A 45 14.28 16.77 -11.76
C GLN A 45 13.58 15.57 -12.43
N GLY A 46 12.48 15.83 -13.13
CA GLY A 46 11.68 14.81 -13.81
C GLY A 46 10.44 14.39 -13.01
N THR A 47 9.80 13.30 -13.42
CA THR A 47 8.55 12.81 -12.81
C THR A 47 8.81 11.65 -11.86
N ILE A 48 9.64 11.87 -10.84
CA ILE A 48 9.94 10.86 -9.82
C ILE A 48 8.77 10.78 -8.84
N ARG A 49 8.23 9.57 -8.63
CA ARG A 49 7.11 9.34 -7.71
C ARG A 49 7.66 8.97 -6.33
N VAL A 50 7.29 9.72 -5.29
CA VAL A 50 7.87 9.55 -3.94
C VAL A 50 7.65 8.16 -3.33
N HIS A 51 6.60 7.43 -3.73
CA HIS A 51 6.26 6.14 -3.16
C HIS A 51 7.09 4.98 -3.71
N THR A 52 7.87 5.19 -4.78
CA THR A 52 8.69 4.13 -5.39
C THR A 52 9.89 3.73 -4.53
N VAL A 53 10.17 4.48 -3.46
CA VAL A 53 11.16 4.08 -2.44
C VAL A 53 10.67 2.92 -1.57
N MET A 54 9.35 2.68 -1.53
CA MET A 54 8.75 1.56 -0.80
C MET A 54 8.72 0.30 -1.66
N THR A 55 8.96 -0.86 -1.05
CA THR A 55 8.74 -2.15 -1.72
C THR A 55 7.25 -2.35 -2.02
N LEU A 56 6.93 -3.25 -2.96
CA LEU A 56 5.53 -3.58 -3.29
C LEU A 56 4.76 -4.11 -2.07
N GLU A 57 5.44 -4.87 -1.21
CA GLU A 57 4.89 -5.35 0.06
C GLU A 57 4.58 -4.21 1.04
N GLN A 58 5.46 -3.20 1.13
CA GLN A 58 5.23 -2.03 1.97
C GLN A 58 4.10 -1.14 1.42
N GLN A 59 4.00 -0.99 0.09
CA GLN A 59 2.92 -0.25 -0.56
C GLN A 59 1.56 -0.90 -0.25
N ASP A 60 1.48 -2.22 -0.36
CA ASP A 60 0.31 -3.00 0.02
C ASP A 60 -0.03 -2.82 1.51
N GLN A 61 0.97 -2.93 2.40
CA GLN A 61 0.81 -2.71 3.83
C GLN A 61 0.22 -1.35 4.17
N VAL A 62 0.72 -0.28 3.55
CA VAL A 62 0.18 1.08 3.73
C VAL A 62 -1.27 1.15 3.26
N CYS A 63 -1.59 0.52 2.12
CA CYS A 63 -2.93 0.53 1.54
C CYS A 63 -3.94 -0.20 2.43
N PHE A 64 -3.72 -1.49 2.74
CA PHE A 64 -4.67 -2.29 3.51
C PHE A 64 -4.84 -1.76 4.94
N THR A 65 -3.75 -1.25 5.55
CA THR A 65 -3.84 -0.60 6.87
C THR A 65 -4.73 0.63 6.79
N SER A 66 -4.57 1.47 5.76
CA SER A 66 -5.39 2.66 5.56
C SER A 66 -6.86 2.31 5.29
N GLN A 67 -7.14 1.22 4.57
CA GLN A 67 -8.50 0.73 4.34
C GLN A 67 -9.20 0.29 5.64
N THR A 68 -8.48 -0.40 6.54
CA THR A 68 -9.00 -0.76 7.86
C THR A 68 -9.28 0.50 8.69
N LEU A 69 -8.28 1.39 8.83
CA LEU A 69 -8.40 2.60 9.65
C LEU A 69 -9.48 3.55 9.13
N LEU A 70 -9.72 3.63 7.81
CA LEU A 70 -10.80 4.44 7.25
C LEU A 70 -12.18 3.94 7.67
N ARG A 71 -12.38 2.60 7.72
CA ARG A 71 -13.64 2.00 8.18
C ARG A 71 -13.86 2.28 9.67
N VAL A 72 -12.84 2.05 10.48
CA VAL A 72 -12.84 2.41 11.91
C VAL A 72 -13.17 3.90 12.13
N LEU A 73 -12.51 4.80 11.39
CA LEU A 73 -12.76 6.25 11.50
C LEU A 73 -14.20 6.60 11.14
N SER A 74 -14.78 5.89 10.16
CA SER A 74 -16.16 6.12 9.71
C SER A 74 -17.20 5.65 10.73
N HIS A 75 -16.82 4.74 11.64
CA HIS A 75 -17.64 4.27 12.75
C HIS A 75 -17.25 4.88 14.11
N GLY A 76 -16.57 6.04 14.10
CA GLY A 76 -16.30 6.82 15.32
C GLY A 76 -15.07 6.38 16.13
N GLY A 77 -14.26 5.44 15.65
CA GLY A 77 -13.03 4.98 16.33
C GLY A 77 -11.85 5.97 16.27
N TYR A 78 -12.10 7.28 16.22
CA TYR A 78 -11.06 8.30 16.05
C TYR A 78 -10.12 8.38 17.25
N LYS A 79 -10.61 8.12 18.47
CA LYS A 79 -9.78 8.15 19.68
C LYS A 79 -8.69 7.10 19.64
N GLN A 80 -9.01 5.90 19.14
CA GLN A 80 -8.06 4.80 19.00
C GLN A 80 -7.07 5.07 17.87
N ILE A 81 -7.55 5.60 16.74
CA ILE A 81 -6.68 6.01 15.63
C ILE A 81 -5.69 7.11 16.06
N LEU A 82 -6.12 8.04 16.90
CA LEU A 82 -5.28 9.12 17.43
C LEU A 82 -4.44 8.71 18.64
N GLY A 83 -4.52 7.45 19.09
CA GLY A 83 -3.77 6.95 20.24
C GLY A 83 -4.20 7.52 21.59
N MET A 84 -5.43 8.05 21.69
CA MET A 84 -6.01 8.55 22.94
C MET A 84 -6.54 7.42 23.82
N GLU A 85 -6.98 6.32 23.20
CA GLU A 85 -7.51 5.13 23.86
C GLU A 85 -7.01 3.87 23.12
N GLY A 86 -6.89 2.72 23.79
CA GLY A 86 -6.54 1.45 23.14
C GLY A 86 -5.08 1.33 22.69
N ASN A 87 -4.83 0.47 21.70
CA ASN A 87 -3.50 0.19 21.14
C ASN A 87 -3.58 -0.01 19.61
N ALA A 88 -2.45 -0.34 18.98
CA ALA A 88 -2.34 -0.49 17.52
C ALA A 88 -3.04 -1.74 16.94
N SER A 89 -3.61 -2.63 17.77
CA SER A 89 -4.25 -3.87 17.31
C SER A 89 -5.49 -3.61 16.45
N ILE A 90 -6.05 -2.40 16.50
CA ILE A 90 -7.16 -1.94 15.66
C ILE A 90 -6.88 -2.06 14.15
N ALA A 91 -5.60 -2.11 13.75
CA ALA A 91 -5.21 -2.31 12.36
C ALA A 91 -5.13 -3.80 11.95
N THR A 92 -5.02 -4.72 12.91
CA THR A 92 -4.70 -6.14 12.68
C THR A 92 -5.74 -7.12 13.22
N GLU A 93 -6.59 -6.69 14.15
CA GLU A 93 -7.61 -7.51 14.80
C GLU A 93 -9.03 -7.04 14.46
N MET A 94 -9.98 -7.99 14.47
CA MET A 94 -11.40 -7.66 14.35
C MET A 94 -11.85 -6.78 15.52
N SER A 95 -12.61 -5.74 15.22
CA SER A 95 -13.12 -4.79 16.22
C SER A 95 -14.58 -4.43 15.95
N VAL A 96 -15.31 -4.00 16.98
CA VAL A 96 -16.72 -3.59 16.88
C VAL A 96 -16.85 -2.12 17.24
N TRP A 97 -17.48 -1.34 16.36
CA TRP A 97 -17.67 0.10 16.49
C TRP A 97 -19.14 0.44 16.26
N GLU A 98 -19.83 0.99 17.26
CA GLU A 98 -21.26 1.35 17.14
C GLU A 98 -22.14 0.19 16.62
N GLY A 99 -21.85 -1.04 17.07
CA GLY A 99 -22.55 -2.26 16.62
C GLY A 99 -22.12 -2.80 15.25
N VAL A 100 -21.19 -2.15 14.56
CA VAL A 100 -20.64 -2.60 13.27
C VAL A 100 -19.32 -3.33 13.49
N MET A 101 -19.23 -4.57 12.99
CA MET A 101 -17.98 -5.32 12.97
C MET A 101 -17.09 -4.85 11.83
N VAL A 102 -15.85 -4.49 12.15
CA VAL A 102 -14.80 -4.13 11.18
C VAL A 102 -13.74 -5.23 11.18
N THR A 103 -13.64 -5.94 10.06
CA THR A 103 -12.60 -6.94 9.81
C THR A 103 -11.41 -6.29 9.12
N PRO A 104 -10.17 -6.38 9.62
CA PRO A 104 -8.98 -5.88 8.95
C PRO A 104 -8.89 -6.33 7.48
N SER A 105 -8.40 -5.44 6.61
CA SER A 105 -8.09 -5.81 5.23
C SER A 105 -6.87 -6.74 5.17
N ASP A 106 -6.93 -7.76 4.33
CA ASP A 106 -5.85 -8.73 4.16
C ASP A 106 -4.73 -8.20 3.26
N LYS A 107 -3.55 -8.80 3.42
CA LYS A 107 -2.40 -8.60 2.54
C LYS A 107 -2.71 -9.17 1.15
N ALA A 108 -2.53 -8.38 0.10
CA ALA A 108 -2.77 -8.76 -1.29
C ALA A 108 -1.48 -9.03 -2.08
N TYR A 109 -0.33 -8.52 -1.63
CA TYR A 109 0.93 -8.71 -2.33
C TYR A 109 1.49 -10.13 -2.18
N GLU A 110 1.73 -10.79 -3.31
CA GLU A 110 2.39 -12.09 -3.41
C GLU A 110 3.79 -11.93 -4.02
N LYS A 111 4.78 -12.65 -3.48
CA LYS A 111 6.13 -12.65 -4.06
C LYS A 111 6.14 -13.48 -5.35
N PRO A 112 6.74 -12.98 -6.45
CA PRO A 112 6.92 -13.77 -7.66
C PRO A 112 7.70 -15.07 -7.35
N VAL A 113 7.25 -16.20 -7.90
CA VAL A 113 7.98 -17.46 -7.82
C VAL A 113 9.15 -17.38 -8.82
N GLU A 114 10.39 -17.45 -8.33
CA GLU A 114 11.56 -17.53 -9.20
C GLU A 114 11.49 -18.81 -10.04
N LYS A 115 11.34 -18.68 -11.36
CA LYS A 115 11.54 -19.81 -12.28
C LYS A 115 13.05 -20.07 -12.34
N LYS A 116 13.48 -21.25 -11.90
CA LYS A 116 14.84 -21.75 -12.16
C LYS A 116 14.96 -22.02 -13.66
N GLU A 117 15.66 -21.16 -14.37
CA GLU A 117 16.15 -21.40 -15.74
C GLU A 117 17.44 -22.22 -15.65
N ASP A 118 17.37 -23.51 -15.31
CA ASP A 118 18.55 -24.39 -15.34
C ASP A 118 18.09 -25.83 -15.67
N GLN A 119 17.89 -26.14 -16.95
CA GLN A 119 17.80 -27.51 -17.48
C GLN A 119 17.70 -27.56 -19.03
N GLU A 120 18.60 -26.91 -19.78
CA GLU A 120 18.71 -27.16 -21.24
C GLU A 120 20.14 -27.34 -21.78
N GLU A 121 21.19 -27.44 -20.94
CA GLU A 121 22.57 -27.65 -21.40
C GLU A 121 23.16 -29.02 -21.01
N GLU A 122 22.52 -30.14 -21.35
CA GLU A 122 23.19 -31.47 -21.33
C GLU A 122 22.61 -32.40 -22.41
N MET A 123 22.77 -32.07 -23.69
CA MET A 123 22.60 -33.06 -24.77
C MET A 123 23.25 -32.63 -26.08
N ASP A 124 24.59 -32.66 -26.21
CA ASP A 124 25.22 -32.77 -27.56
C ASP A 124 26.72 -33.14 -27.59
N ASP A 125 27.25 -33.89 -26.62
CA ASP A 125 28.69 -34.27 -26.59
C ASP A 125 28.97 -35.79 -26.55
N GLU A 126 28.14 -36.61 -27.21
CA GLU A 126 28.49 -38.01 -27.50
C GLU A 126 28.09 -38.41 -28.93
N LEU A 127 28.95 -38.11 -29.90
CA LEU A 127 28.98 -38.81 -31.20
C LEU A 127 30.35 -38.63 -31.86
N ASP A 128 31.41 -39.06 -31.18
CA ASP A 128 32.68 -39.31 -31.83
C ASP A 128 33.31 -40.59 -31.28
N GLY A 129 33.20 -41.68 -32.05
CA GLY A 129 33.93 -42.92 -31.80
C GLY A 129 33.15 -44.20 -32.10
N GLU A 130 33.17 -44.67 -33.35
CA GLU A 130 33.62 -46.04 -33.65
C GLU A 130 33.92 -46.23 -35.14
N SER A 131 35.18 -46.59 -35.41
CA SER A 131 35.75 -46.96 -36.70
C SER A 131 35.22 -48.31 -37.19
N SER A 132 35.00 -48.47 -38.50
CA SER A 132 35.46 -49.61 -39.34
C SER A 132 35.16 -49.36 -40.82
#